data_AF-A0A935YXQ3-F1
#
_entry.id   AF-A0A935YXQ3-F1
#
_cell.length_a   1.000
_cell.length_b   1.000
_cell.length_c   1.000
_cell.angle_alpha   90.00
_cell.angle_beta   90.00
_cell.angle_gamma   90.00
#
_symmetry.space_group_name_H-M   'P 1'
#
loop_
_entity.id
_entity.type
_entity.pdbx_description
1 polymer ?
#
loop_
_entity_poly.entity_id
_entity_poly.type
_entity_poly.pdbx_seq_one_letter_code
_entity_poly.pdbx_strand_id
1 'polypeptide(L)'
;MALIDLTTPEMVDVSGAWLDAGSPEGKVISRAKGLVPLLMFVREAHEGLLASQVVAENPHAARIKELTQANTDLDRDHDRHVRGSILLLEALALLAKSDKRRDAYRATSLALFPDGASTTQLSYSAEAGNAAMVDERLSDAHKKTMASITTPEGSLPEIVGRWKKVARALGESDKERTRLMEVKADGTTKSDGIQARNAWIRAVDVFRRAIPMAKLSPEDVTMILATLTKSEERGKNRGGGGGGEEGGDESGEGGEPTGDGEG
;
A
#
# COMPACT_ATOMS: atom_id res chain seq x y z
N MET A 1 -3.65 -13.26 19.45
CA MET A 1 -2.26 -13.21 19.97
C MET A 1 -2.02 -11.79 20.47
N ALA A 2 -1.86 -11.57 21.78
CA ALA A 2 -1.86 -10.22 22.37
C ALA A 2 -0.54 -9.42 22.18
N LEU A 3 0.58 -10.09 21.89
CA LEU A 3 1.90 -9.45 21.73
C LEU A 3 2.00 -8.52 20.51
N ILE A 4 1.23 -8.79 19.44
CA ILE A 4 1.26 -7.97 18.21
C ILE A 4 0.66 -6.59 18.42
N ASP A 5 -0.26 -6.48 19.39
CA ASP A 5 -1.02 -5.26 19.71
C ASP A 5 -0.23 -4.28 20.59
N LEU A 6 0.97 -4.66 21.06
CA LEU A 6 1.85 -3.77 21.83
C LEU A 6 2.48 -2.72 20.92
N THR A 7 2.58 -1.50 21.42
CA THR A 7 3.38 -0.43 20.82
C THR A 7 4.86 -0.69 21.07
N THR A 8 5.75 -0.11 20.25
CA THR A 8 7.19 -0.32 20.43
C THR A 8 7.70 0.17 21.80
N PRO A 9 7.25 1.31 22.35
CA PRO A 9 7.59 1.70 23.73
C PRO A 9 7.16 0.66 24.78
N GLU A 10 5.99 0.04 24.63
CA GLU A 10 5.55 -1.03 25.56
C GLU A 10 6.40 -2.29 25.43
N MET A 11 6.82 -2.64 24.21
CA MET A 11 7.76 -3.74 24.00
C MET A 11 9.12 -3.47 24.68
N VAL A 12 9.62 -2.24 24.56
CA VAL A 12 10.85 -1.77 25.22
C VAL A 12 10.69 -1.79 26.74
N ASP A 13 9.57 -1.33 27.29
CA ASP A 13 9.28 -1.34 28.73
C ASP A 13 9.29 -2.76 29.31
N VAL A 14 8.57 -3.69 28.67
CA VAL A 14 8.52 -5.11 29.08
C VAL A 14 9.90 -5.75 29.08
N SER A 15 10.65 -5.60 27.98
CA SER A 15 11.98 -6.20 27.88
C SER A 15 13.01 -5.48 28.76
N GLY A 16 12.87 -4.17 28.97
CA GLY A 16 13.69 -3.39 29.88
C GLY A 16 13.54 -3.86 31.33
N ALA A 17 12.30 -4.10 31.78
CA ALA A 17 12.03 -4.65 33.10
C ALA A 17 12.70 -6.02 33.30
N TRP A 18 12.76 -6.88 32.28
CA TRP A 18 13.43 -8.18 32.38
C TRP A 18 14.97 -8.10 32.35
N LEU A 19 15.52 -7.12 31.62
CA LEU A 19 16.96 -6.96 31.42
C LEU A 19 17.66 -6.16 32.52
N ASP A 20 16.92 -5.32 33.25
CA ASP A 20 17.42 -4.59 34.42
C ASP A 20 17.43 -5.49 35.66
N ALA A 21 18.62 -5.90 36.10
CA ALA A 21 18.78 -6.71 37.31
C ALA A 21 18.34 -5.99 38.61
N GLY A 22 18.15 -4.66 38.58
CA GLY A 22 17.63 -3.86 39.68
C GLY A 22 16.11 -3.89 39.80
N SER A 23 15.39 -4.20 38.72
CA SER A 23 13.93 -4.25 38.68
C SER A 23 13.38 -5.44 39.49
N PRO A 24 12.10 -5.40 39.92
CA PRO A 24 11.45 -6.55 40.54
C PRO A 24 11.53 -7.82 39.67
N GLU A 25 11.24 -7.72 38.38
CA GLU A 25 11.24 -8.83 37.43
C GLU A 25 12.65 -9.38 37.20
N GLY A 26 13.62 -8.51 36.94
CA GLY A 26 15.01 -8.89 36.71
C GLY A 26 15.66 -9.55 37.93
N LYS A 27 15.31 -9.14 39.15
CA LYS A 27 15.72 -9.83 40.40
C LYS A 27 15.18 -11.25 40.49
N VAL A 28 13.95 -11.51 40.06
CA VAL A 28 13.40 -12.88 40.01
C VAL A 28 14.11 -13.68 38.92
N ILE A 29 14.23 -13.14 37.72
CA ILE A 29 14.87 -13.83 36.58
C ILE A 29 16.33 -14.18 36.88
N SER A 30 17.08 -13.30 37.54
CA SER A 30 18.49 -13.53 37.91
C SER A 30 18.67 -14.73 38.85
N ARG A 31 17.66 -15.06 39.66
CA ARG A 31 17.66 -16.23 40.56
C ARG A 31 17.22 -17.51 39.82
N ALA A 32 16.49 -17.37 38.72
CA ALA A 32 16.01 -18.47 37.88
C ALA A 32 17.07 -18.91 36.85
N LYS A 33 18.03 -19.73 37.28
CA LYS A 33 19.20 -20.15 36.46
C LYS A 33 18.85 -20.67 35.05
N GLY A 34 17.67 -21.28 34.87
CA GLY A 34 17.19 -21.77 33.56
C GLY A 34 16.71 -20.70 32.59
N LEU A 35 16.36 -19.49 33.08
CA LEU A 35 15.86 -18.38 32.26
C LEU A 35 16.97 -17.40 31.86
N VAL A 36 18.04 -17.30 32.67
CA VAL A 36 19.15 -16.36 32.44
C VAL A 36 19.76 -16.48 31.03
N PRO A 37 20.06 -17.67 30.47
CA PRO A 37 20.61 -17.76 29.13
C PRO A 37 19.68 -17.18 28.04
N LEU A 38 18.36 -17.25 28.25
CA LEU A 38 17.38 -16.75 27.27
C LEU A 38 17.31 -15.22 27.24
N LEU A 39 17.82 -14.53 28.28
CA LEU A 39 17.89 -13.06 28.28
C LEU A 39 18.78 -12.50 27.16
N MET A 40 19.68 -13.31 26.59
CA MET A 40 20.49 -12.85 25.47
C MET A 40 19.65 -12.55 24.23
N PHE A 41 18.61 -13.36 23.95
CA PHE A 41 17.69 -13.13 22.83
C PHE A 41 16.76 -11.95 23.10
N VAL A 42 16.33 -11.78 24.36
CA VAL A 42 15.53 -10.63 24.77
C VAL A 42 16.34 -9.34 24.65
N ARG A 43 17.63 -9.36 25.02
CA ARG A 43 18.56 -8.24 24.91
C ARG A 43 18.78 -7.82 23.45
N GLU A 44 19.12 -8.78 22.59
CA GLU A 44 19.33 -8.53 21.17
C GLU A 44 18.08 -7.90 20.52
N ALA A 45 16.90 -8.44 20.84
CA ALA A 45 15.64 -7.88 20.34
C ALA A 45 15.33 -6.49 20.92
N HIS A 46 15.59 -6.26 22.20
CA HIS A 46 15.43 -4.95 22.86
C HIS A 46 16.32 -3.88 22.21
N GLU A 47 17.59 -4.20 21.99
CA GLU A 47 18.54 -3.32 21.31
C GLU A 47 18.11 -3.05 19.86
N GLY A 48 17.60 -4.05 19.15
CA GLY A 48 17.02 -3.88 17.81
C GLY A 48 15.80 -2.95 17.78
N LEU A 49 14.94 -2.99 18.80
CA LEU A 49 13.82 -2.04 18.92
C LEU A 49 14.28 -0.61 19.15
N LEU A 50 15.32 -0.41 19.96
CA LEU A 50 15.90 0.92 20.21
C LEU A 50 16.61 1.46 18.97
N ALA A 51 17.43 0.63 18.31
CA ALA A 51 18.14 1.00 17.09
C ALA A 51 17.17 1.35 15.95
N SER A 52 15.97 0.77 15.93
CA SER A 52 14.99 1.00 14.88
C SER A 52 14.06 2.22 15.08
N GLN A 53 14.22 2.98 16.17
CA GLN A 53 13.40 4.18 16.44
C GLN A 53 13.71 5.35 15.49
N VAL A 54 14.93 5.44 14.96
CA VAL A 54 15.34 6.53 14.08
C VAL A 54 15.20 6.09 12.63
N VAL A 55 13.97 6.18 12.10
CA VAL A 55 13.75 5.87 10.69
C VAL A 55 14.34 6.99 9.84
N ALA A 56 15.39 6.68 9.09
CA ALA A 56 15.90 7.60 8.09
C ALA A 56 14.86 7.73 6.97
N GLU A 57 14.40 8.96 6.72
CA GLU A 57 13.55 9.22 5.56
C GLU A 57 14.37 9.07 4.28
N ASN A 58 13.74 8.54 3.22
CA ASN A 58 14.37 8.53 1.91
C ASN A 58 14.68 10.00 1.53
N PRO A 59 15.94 10.34 1.20
CA PRO A 59 16.34 11.73 0.91
C PRO A 59 15.59 12.34 -0.29
N HIS A 60 14.96 11.50 -1.10
CA HIS A 60 14.17 11.88 -2.27
C HIS A 60 12.66 11.75 -2.05
N ALA A 61 12.17 11.58 -0.81
CA ALA A 61 10.75 11.39 -0.52
C ALA A 61 9.85 12.48 -1.13
N ALA A 62 10.26 13.75 -1.04
CA ALA A 62 9.54 14.86 -1.66
C ALA A 62 9.47 14.71 -3.20
N ARG A 63 10.60 14.39 -3.83
CA ARG A 63 10.67 14.20 -5.29
C ARG A 63 9.88 12.99 -5.77
N ILE A 64 9.90 11.88 -5.01
CA ILE A 64 9.09 10.69 -5.28
C ILE A 64 7.60 11.03 -5.22
N LYS A 65 7.19 11.85 -4.25
CA LYS A 65 5.80 12.32 -4.15
C LYS A 65 5.41 13.20 -5.34
N GLU A 66 6.26 14.13 -5.75
CA GLU A 66 6.05 14.96 -6.94
C GLU A 66 5.91 14.11 -8.21
N LEU A 67 6.81 13.15 -8.42
CA LEU A 67 6.78 12.26 -9.58
C LEU A 67 5.55 11.34 -9.57
N THR A 68 5.11 10.91 -8.38
CA THR A 68 3.87 10.12 -8.25
C THR A 68 2.66 10.93 -8.71
N GLN A 69 2.55 12.19 -8.27
CA GLN A 69 1.47 13.08 -8.71
C GLN A 69 1.55 13.37 -10.21
N ALA A 70 2.75 13.66 -10.73
CA ALA A 70 2.96 13.87 -12.15
C ALA A 70 2.56 12.65 -12.99
N ASN A 71 2.88 11.43 -12.53
CA ASN A 71 2.47 10.20 -13.18
C ASN A 71 0.95 10.05 -13.21
N THR A 72 0.24 10.38 -12.14
CA THR A 72 -1.24 10.35 -12.11
C THR A 72 -1.85 11.29 -13.16
N ASP A 73 -1.31 12.51 -13.30
CA ASP A 73 -1.83 13.47 -14.28
C ASP A 73 -1.51 13.05 -15.72
N LEU A 74 -0.29 12.55 -15.96
CA LEU A 74 0.13 12.03 -17.27
C LEU A 74 -0.66 10.77 -17.67
N ASP A 75 -0.92 9.85 -16.73
CA ASP A 75 -1.71 8.63 -16.94
C ASP A 75 -3.16 8.97 -17.34
N ARG A 76 -3.79 9.89 -16.60
CA ARG A 76 -5.13 10.38 -16.95
C ARG A 76 -5.18 10.98 -18.36
N ASP A 77 -4.17 11.77 -18.72
CA ASP A 77 -4.09 12.36 -20.05
C ASP A 77 -3.82 11.30 -21.12
N HIS A 78 -2.93 10.34 -20.87
CA HIS A 78 -2.67 9.20 -21.76
C HIS A 78 -3.97 8.46 -22.08
N ASP A 79 -4.68 8.05 -21.03
CA ASP A 79 -5.94 7.32 -21.10
C ASP A 79 -7.01 8.05 -21.88
N ARG A 80 -7.12 9.36 -21.65
CA ARG A 80 -8.07 10.22 -22.37
C ARG A 80 -7.79 10.21 -23.88
N HIS A 81 -6.52 10.30 -24.30
CA HIS A 81 -6.20 10.30 -25.73
C HIS A 81 -6.42 8.93 -26.37
N VAL A 82 -6.07 7.84 -25.69
CA VAL A 82 -6.31 6.47 -26.17
C VAL A 82 -7.81 6.22 -26.34
N ARG A 83 -8.59 6.38 -25.26
CA ARG A 83 -10.04 6.14 -25.28
C ARG A 83 -10.75 7.06 -26.27
N GLY A 84 -10.39 8.35 -26.29
CA GLY A 84 -10.98 9.32 -27.20
C GLY A 84 -10.73 8.98 -28.67
N SER A 85 -9.51 8.54 -29.02
CA SER A 85 -9.17 8.18 -30.39
C SER A 85 -9.91 6.92 -30.86
N ILE A 86 -10.01 5.91 -30.00
CA ILE A 86 -10.77 4.67 -30.28
C ILE A 86 -12.25 5.01 -30.51
N LEU A 87 -12.88 5.69 -29.56
CA LEU A 87 -14.30 6.04 -29.63
C LEU A 87 -14.62 6.91 -30.85
N LEU A 88 -13.73 7.85 -31.21
CA LEU A 88 -13.88 8.67 -32.41
C LEU A 88 -13.86 7.82 -33.68
N LEU A 89 -12.89 6.91 -33.82
CA LEU A 89 -12.78 6.03 -34.99
C LEU A 89 -13.96 5.05 -35.08
N GLU A 90 -14.42 4.52 -33.96
CA GLU A 90 -15.61 3.66 -33.89
C GLU A 90 -16.88 4.41 -34.30
N ALA A 91 -17.09 5.63 -33.78
CA ALA A 91 -18.23 6.47 -34.16
C ALA A 91 -18.22 6.78 -35.67
N LEU A 92 -17.05 7.13 -36.22
CA LEU A 92 -16.89 7.38 -37.65
C LEU A 92 -17.14 6.12 -38.49
N ALA A 93 -16.74 4.95 -38.01
CA ALA A 93 -17.03 3.67 -38.65
C ALA A 93 -18.53 3.36 -38.69
N LEU A 94 -19.25 3.60 -37.59
CA LEU A 94 -20.70 3.41 -37.51
C LEU A 94 -21.46 4.35 -38.45
N LEU A 95 -21.02 5.60 -38.57
CA LEU A 95 -21.65 6.63 -39.42
C LEU A 95 -21.23 6.54 -40.90
N ALA A 96 -20.26 5.69 -41.24
CA ALA A 96 -19.76 5.56 -42.60
C ALA A 96 -20.81 4.92 -43.54
N LYS A 97 -21.21 5.68 -44.56
CA LYS A 97 -22.10 5.23 -45.64
C LYS A 97 -21.52 4.18 -46.60
N SER A 98 -20.20 3.97 -46.60
CA SER A 98 -19.54 2.97 -47.46
C SER A 98 -18.65 2.05 -46.64
N ASP A 99 -18.65 0.77 -47.01
CA ASP A 99 -17.87 -0.27 -46.35
C ASP A 99 -16.37 0.07 -46.38
N LYS A 100 -15.88 0.56 -47.52
CA LYS A 100 -14.49 1.02 -47.67
C LYS A 100 -14.06 2.04 -46.61
N ARG A 101 -14.91 3.02 -46.25
CA ARG A 101 -14.57 4.00 -45.20
C ARG A 101 -14.68 3.39 -43.81
N ARG A 102 -15.68 2.55 -43.59
CA ARG A 102 -15.86 1.83 -42.33
C ARG A 102 -14.63 0.98 -42.00
N ASP A 103 -14.14 0.24 -42.99
CA ASP A 103 -12.96 -0.61 -42.85
C ASP A 103 -11.69 0.20 -42.66
N ALA A 104 -11.55 1.35 -43.34
CA ALA A 104 -10.42 2.25 -43.15
C ALA A 104 -10.34 2.79 -41.71
N TYR A 105 -11.46 3.18 -41.10
CA TYR A 105 -11.48 3.65 -39.71
C TYR A 105 -11.15 2.53 -38.72
N ARG A 106 -11.73 1.34 -38.91
CA ARG A 106 -11.43 0.16 -38.07
C ARG A 106 -9.97 -0.28 -38.17
N ALA A 107 -9.43 -0.35 -39.39
CA ALA A 107 -8.02 -0.70 -39.62
C ALA A 107 -7.07 0.35 -39.01
N THR A 108 -7.41 1.63 -39.13
CA THR A 108 -6.64 2.71 -38.50
C THR A 108 -6.66 2.60 -36.97
N SER A 109 -7.82 2.29 -36.37
CA SER A 109 -7.93 2.07 -34.93
C SER A 109 -7.07 0.90 -34.46
N LEU A 110 -7.11 -0.23 -35.18
CA LEU A 110 -6.31 -1.41 -34.87
C LEU A 110 -4.80 -1.16 -35.03
N ALA A 111 -4.40 -0.36 -36.03
CA ALA A 111 -3.00 0.00 -36.23
C ALA A 111 -2.46 0.92 -35.12
N LEU A 112 -3.29 1.82 -34.59
CA LEU A 112 -2.94 2.69 -33.47
C LEU A 112 -2.94 1.92 -32.14
N PHE A 113 -3.96 1.09 -31.93
CA PHE A 113 -4.23 0.40 -30.66
C PHE A 113 -4.60 -1.08 -30.92
N PRO A 114 -3.60 -1.97 -31.12
CA PRO A 114 -3.87 -3.39 -31.42
C PRO A 114 -4.66 -4.10 -30.31
N ASP A 115 -4.41 -3.73 -29.05
CA ASP A 115 -5.11 -4.27 -27.89
C ASP A 115 -6.35 -3.44 -27.50
N GLY A 116 -6.75 -2.49 -28.36
CA GLY A 116 -7.85 -1.58 -28.11
C GLY A 116 -7.69 -0.82 -26.80
N ALA A 117 -8.78 -0.71 -26.03
CA ALA A 117 -8.82 0.02 -24.77
C ALA A 117 -7.91 -0.59 -23.69
N SER A 118 -7.53 -1.86 -23.79
CA SER A 118 -6.59 -2.50 -22.84
C SER A 118 -5.19 -1.86 -22.88
N THR A 119 -4.90 -1.04 -23.89
CA THR A 119 -3.70 -0.18 -23.94
C THR A 119 -3.55 0.68 -22.68
N THR A 120 -4.65 1.10 -22.05
CA THR A 120 -4.66 1.91 -20.81
C THR A 120 -4.41 1.10 -19.53
N GLN A 121 -4.10 -0.19 -19.66
CA GLN A 121 -3.86 -1.08 -18.52
C GLN A 121 -2.43 -1.60 -18.49
N LEU A 122 -1.60 -1.14 -19.42
CA LEU A 122 -0.19 -1.49 -19.50
C LEU A 122 0.59 -0.82 -18.36
N SER A 123 1.77 -1.34 -18.05
CA SER A 123 2.70 -0.58 -17.21
C SER A 123 3.17 0.68 -17.94
N TYR A 124 3.51 1.74 -17.22
CA TYR A 124 3.96 3.01 -17.80
C TYR A 124 5.14 2.86 -18.79
N SER A 125 6.05 1.93 -18.53
CA SER A 125 7.13 1.59 -19.48
C SER A 125 6.60 0.92 -20.76
N ALA A 126 5.59 0.06 -20.64
CA ALA A 126 4.98 -0.62 -21.76
C ALA A 126 4.08 0.32 -22.58
N GLU A 127 3.40 1.28 -21.95
CA GLU A 127 2.66 2.35 -22.65
C GLU A 127 3.60 3.20 -23.51
N ALA A 128 4.73 3.64 -22.94
CA ALA A 128 5.76 4.37 -23.67
C ALA A 128 6.30 3.55 -24.86
N GLY A 129 6.56 2.26 -24.66
CA GLY A 129 7.00 1.34 -25.71
C GLY A 129 5.95 1.16 -26.81
N ASN A 130 4.69 0.94 -26.43
CA ASN A 130 3.59 0.79 -27.37
C ASN A 130 3.40 2.06 -28.22
N ALA A 131 3.46 3.24 -27.60
CA ALA A 131 3.36 4.52 -28.31
C ALA A 131 4.54 4.75 -29.28
N ALA A 132 5.75 4.30 -28.93
CA ALA A 132 6.93 4.41 -29.79
C ALA A 132 6.83 3.55 -31.06
N MET A 133 6.14 2.41 -31.01
CA MET A 133 5.96 1.50 -32.14
C MET A 133 4.86 1.93 -33.14
N VAL A 134 4.09 2.96 -32.81
CA VAL A 134 2.93 3.39 -33.63
C VAL A 134 3.32 3.74 -35.05
N ASP A 135 4.41 4.48 -35.24
CA ASP A 135 4.80 4.95 -36.57
C ASP A 135 5.14 3.79 -37.52
N GLU A 136 5.73 2.72 -36.99
CA GLU A 136 6.04 1.48 -37.71
C GLU A 136 4.78 0.68 -38.08
N ARG A 137 3.69 0.82 -37.33
CA ARG A 137 2.40 0.17 -37.61
C ARG A 137 1.55 0.96 -38.62
N LEU A 138 1.84 2.25 -38.81
CA LEU A 138 1.03 3.13 -39.66
C LEU A 138 1.48 3.08 -41.12
N SER A 139 0.67 2.41 -41.95
CA SER A 139 0.75 2.52 -43.41
C SER A 139 0.37 3.92 -43.89
N ASP A 140 0.71 4.25 -45.14
CA ASP A 140 0.30 5.52 -45.77
C ASP A 140 -1.22 5.65 -45.87
N ALA A 141 -1.94 4.54 -46.01
CA ALA A 141 -3.40 4.52 -45.99
C ALA A 141 -3.95 4.92 -44.61
N HIS A 142 -3.30 4.47 -43.52
CA HIS A 142 -3.67 4.87 -42.16
C HIS A 142 -3.42 6.37 -41.96
N LYS A 143 -2.23 6.86 -42.35
CA LYS A 143 -1.87 8.29 -42.25
C LYS A 143 -2.85 9.17 -43.01
N LYS A 144 -3.24 8.77 -44.23
CA LYS A 144 -4.25 9.48 -45.03
C LYS A 144 -5.63 9.48 -44.36
N THR A 145 -6.02 8.36 -43.76
CA THR A 145 -7.29 8.26 -43.02
C THR A 145 -7.27 9.19 -41.81
N MET A 146 -6.20 9.17 -41.01
CA MET A 146 -6.03 10.06 -39.86
C MET A 146 -6.07 11.53 -40.26
N ALA A 147 -5.37 11.91 -41.33
CA ALA A 147 -5.33 13.30 -41.82
C ALA A 147 -6.71 13.84 -42.24
N SER A 148 -7.67 12.96 -42.58
CA SER A 148 -9.03 13.38 -42.92
C SER A 148 -9.93 13.64 -41.71
N ILE A 149 -9.47 13.31 -40.50
CA ILE A 149 -10.24 13.39 -39.26
C ILE A 149 -9.82 14.63 -38.48
N THR A 150 -10.76 15.54 -38.25
CA THR A 150 -10.58 16.76 -37.47
C THR A 150 -11.61 16.86 -36.36
N THR A 151 -11.19 17.43 -35.23
CA THR A 151 -12.01 17.71 -34.05
C THR A 151 -11.77 19.16 -33.61
N PRO A 152 -12.60 19.72 -32.71
CA PRO A 152 -12.33 21.02 -32.10
C PRO A 152 -10.95 21.11 -31.42
N GLU A 153 -10.40 19.99 -30.96
CA GLU A 153 -9.09 19.88 -30.28
C GLU A 153 -7.93 19.62 -31.26
N GLY A 154 -8.18 19.70 -32.57
CA GLY A 154 -7.21 19.46 -33.63
C GLY A 154 -7.47 18.17 -34.41
N SER A 155 -6.56 17.87 -35.33
CA SER A 155 -6.58 16.69 -36.19
C SER A 155 -6.17 15.42 -35.43
N LEU A 156 -6.60 14.25 -35.92
CA LEU A 156 -6.22 12.98 -35.30
C LEU A 156 -4.69 12.76 -35.24
N PRO A 157 -3.88 13.13 -36.26
CA PRO A 157 -2.41 13.09 -36.14
C PRO A 157 -1.86 13.94 -35.00
N GLU A 158 -2.44 15.12 -34.74
CA GLU A 158 -2.00 15.98 -33.63
C GLU A 158 -2.38 15.36 -32.27
N ILE A 159 -3.58 14.78 -32.15
CA ILE A 159 -4.03 14.07 -30.96
C ILE A 159 -3.12 12.87 -30.68
N VAL A 160 -2.82 12.05 -31.68
CA VAL A 160 -1.88 10.91 -31.57
C VAL A 160 -0.48 11.40 -31.24
N GLY A 161 -0.04 12.52 -31.81
CA GLY A 161 1.23 13.15 -31.47
C GLY A 161 1.31 13.58 -30.00
N ARG A 162 0.23 14.14 -29.44
CA ARG A 162 0.15 14.46 -28.01
C ARG A 162 0.17 13.22 -27.14
N TRP A 163 -0.61 12.19 -27.49
CA TRP A 163 -0.58 10.90 -26.81
C TRP A 163 0.83 10.32 -26.73
N LYS A 164 1.56 10.26 -27.85
CA LYS A 164 2.95 9.76 -27.88
C LYS A 164 3.89 10.55 -26.96
N LYS A 165 3.74 11.88 -26.89
CA LYS A 165 4.51 12.73 -25.97
C LYS A 165 4.20 12.42 -24.52
N VAL A 166 2.91 12.27 -24.18
CA VAL A 166 2.47 11.93 -22.81
C VAL A 166 2.96 10.55 -22.40
N ALA A 167 2.78 9.52 -23.24
CA ALA A 167 3.26 8.16 -22.98
C ALA A 167 4.77 8.11 -22.70
N ARG A 168 5.55 8.85 -23.51
CA ARG A 168 6.99 8.97 -23.30
C ARG A 168 7.33 9.65 -21.96
N ALA A 169 6.70 10.79 -21.67
CA ALA A 169 6.93 11.51 -20.43
C ALA A 169 6.56 10.68 -19.20
N LEU A 170 5.48 9.89 -19.28
CA LEU A 170 5.04 8.98 -18.23
C LEU A 170 6.08 7.88 -17.97
N GLY A 171 6.60 7.25 -19.03
CA GLY A 171 7.67 6.25 -18.90
C GLY A 171 8.98 6.82 -18.35
N GLU A 172 9.37 8.04 -18.75
CA GLU A 172 10.57 8.71 -18.23
C GLU A 172 10.40 9.10 -16.74
N SER A 173 9.25 9.63 -16.37
CA SER A 173 8.92 10.04 -15.00
C SER A 173 8.83 8.84 -14.05
N ASP A 174 8.21 7.74 -14.46
CA ASP A 174 8.14 6.52 -13.64
C ASP A 174 9.49 5.83 -13.48
N LYS A 175 10.34 5.85 -14.51
CA LYS A 175 11.70 5.32 -14.43
C LYS A 175 12.52 6.08 -13.38
N GLU A 176 12.42 7.41 -13.36
CA GLU A 176 13.10 8.22 -12.34
C GLU A 176 12.51 7.96 -10.95
N ARG A 177 11.18 7.90 -10.83
CA ARG A 177 10.50 7.59 -9.55
C ARG A 177 11.00 6.26 -8.97
N THR A 178 11.05 5.22 -9.80
CA THR A 178 11.51 3.89 -9.41
C THR A 178 12.98 3.92 -8.97
N ARG A 179 13.83 4.60 -9.74
CA ARG A 179 15.25 4.77 -9.38
C ARG A 179 15.43 5.45 -8.02
N LEU A 180 14.66 6.50 -7.72
CA LEU A 180 14.74 7.21 -6.45
C LEU A 180 14.19 6.39 -5.28
N MET A 181 13.22 5.51 -5.52
CA MET A 181 12.73 4.56 -4.52
C MET A 181 13.77 3.48 -4.16
N GLU A 182 14.64 3.10 -5.10
CA GLU A 182 15.72 2.14 -4.86
C GLU A 182 16.89 2.71 -4.06
N VAL A 183 17.02 4.04 -3.97
CA VAL A 183 18.00 4.69 -3.12
C VAL A 183 17.66 4.38 -1.66
N LYS A 184 18.48 3.53 -1.04
CA LYS A 184 18.37 3.24 0.39
C LYS A 184 18.68 4.52 1.17
N ALA A 185 17.83 4.85 2.14
CA ALA A 185 18.17 5.87 3.11
C ALA A 185 19.40 5.41 3.90
N ASP A 186 20.33 6.33 4.17
CA ASP A 186 21.42 6.07 5.11
C ASP A 186 20.82 6.03 6.52
N GLY A 187 20.58 4.82 7.04
CA GLY A 187 20.03 4.57 8.36
C GLY A 187 18.94 3.50 8.38
N THR A 188 18.24 3.39 9.50
CA THR A 188 17.16 2.41 9.70
C THR A 188 15.97 2.71 8.80
N THR A 189 15.46 1.69 8.10
CA THR A 189 14.25 1.77 7.29
C THR A 189 12.99 1.41 8.08
N LYS A 190 11.80 1.72 7.55
CA LYS A 190 10.52 1.24 8.12
C LYS A 190 10.44 -0.29 8.19
N SER A 191 11.05 -0.98 7.21
CA SER A 191 11.12 -2.44 7.19
C SER A 191 11.90 -2.97 8.39
N ASP A 192 12.98 -2.31 8.77
CA ASP A 192 13.81 -2.71 9.91
C ASP A 192 13.05 -2.57 11.23
N GLY A 193 12.19 -1.55 11.37
CA GLY A 193 11.28 -1.42 12.52
C GLY A 193 10.27 -2.57 12.64
N ILE A 194 9.72 -3.04 11.51
CA ILE A 194 8.82 -4.20 11.49
C ILE A 194 9.60 -5.48 11.84
N GLN A 195 10.79 -5.65 11.29
CA GLN A 195 11.65 -6.81 11.57
C GLN A 195 12.06 -6.85 13.05
N ALA A 196 12.41 -5.71 13.65
CA ALA A 196 12.75 -5.59 15.07
C ALA A 196 11.57 -5.98 15.99
N ARG A 197 10.35 -5.49 15.70
CA ARG A 197 9.12 -5.90 16.41
C ARG A 197 8.89 -7.40 16.32
N ASN A 198 9.05 -7.99 15.13
CA ASN A 198 8.87 -9.43 14.93
C ASN A 198 9.93 -10.25 15.66
N ALA A 199 11.19 -9.80 15.70
CA ALA A 199 12.25 -10.43 16.47
C ALA A 199 11.93 -10.41 17.97
N TRP A 200 11.44 -9.27 18.48
CA TRP A 200 10.99 -9.14 19.86
C TRP A 200 9.84 -10.08 20.21
N ILE A 201 8.80 -10.16 19.37
CA ILE A 201 7.66 -11.07 19.59
C ILE A 201 8.16 -12.52 19.72
N ARG A 202 9.08 -12.95 18.85
CA ARG A 202 9.66 -14.30 18.93
C ARG A 202 10.46 -14.51 20.21
N ALA A 203 11.35 -13.58 20.56
CA ALA A 203 12.17 -13.68 21.77
C ALA A 203 11.32 -13.75 23.04
N VAL A 204 10.30 -12.90 23.14
CA VAL A 204 9.37 -12.86 24.29
C VAL A 204 8.49 -14.09 24.35
N ASP A 205 8.00 -14.61 23.21
CA ASP A 205 7.20 -15.85 23.22
C ASP A 205 8.04 -17.05 23.67
N VAL A 206 9.29 -17.16 23.21
CA VAL A 206 10.24 -18.18 23.67
C VAL A 206 10.51 -18.04 25.16
N PHE A 207 10.82 -16.83 25.64
CA PHE A 207 11.08 -16.57 27.06
C PHE A 207 9.86 -16.94 27.93
N ARG A 208 8.66 -16.51 27.54
CA ARG A 208 7.41 -16.82 28.24
C ARG A 208 7.15 -18.32 28.33
N ARG A 209 7.40 -19.08 27.26
CA ARG A 209 7.23 -20.54 27.24
C ARG A 209 8.24 -21.28 28.12
N ALA A 210 9.38 -20.68 28.43
CA ALA A 210 10.38 -21.26 29.31
C ALA A 210 10.09 -21.06 30.81
N ILE A 211 9.29 -20.06 31.18
CA ILE A 211 8.97 -19.74 32.59
C ILE A 211 8.45 -20.96 33.38
N PRO A 212 7.51 -21.78 32.87
CA PRO A 212 7.04 -22.97 33.59
C PRO A 212 8.15 -24.00 33.88
N MET A 213 9.21 -24.03 33.08
CA MET A 213 10.34 -24.95 33.25
C MET A 213 11.30 -24.50 34.37
N ALA A 214 11.20 -23.24 34.82
CA ALA A 214 12.09 -22.66 35.82
C ALA A 214 11.76 -23.03 37.28
N LYS A 215 10.66 -23.78 37.52
CA LYS A 215 10.20 -24.23 38.86
C LYS A 215 10.08 -23.07 39.87
N LEU A 216 9.62 -21.92 39.39
CA LEU A 216 9.37 -20.73 40.21
C LEU A 216 8.05 -20.85 40.99
N SER A 217 7.93 -20.08 42.08
CA SER A 217 6.65 -19.98 42.79
C SER A 217 5.61 -19.24 41.94
N PRO A 218 4.30 -19.43 42.19
CA PRO A 218 3.26 -18.69 41.49
C PRO A 218 3.42 -17.16 41.60
N GLU A 219 3.89 -16.67 42.75
CA GLU A 219 4.16 -15.26 43.00
C GLU A 219 5.31 -14.74 42.13
N ASP A 220 6.41 -15.50 42.03
CA ASP A 220 7.55 -15.16 41.18
C ASP A 220 7.17 -15.18 39.68
N VAL A 221 6.35 -16.14 39.25
CA VAL A 221 5.81 -16.18 37.87
C VAL A 221 4.94 -14.96 37.59
N THR A 222 4.06 -14.61 38.52
CA THR A 222 3.19 -13.43 38.42
C THR A 222 4.03 -12.14 38.36
N MET A 223 5.10 -12.07 39.16
CA MET A 223 6.04 -10.95 39.15
C MET A 223 6.70 -10.79 37.78
N ILE A 224 7.31 -11.85 37.24
CA ILE A 224 7.98 -11.80 35.91
C ILE A 224 7.02 -11.33 34.81
N LEU A 225 5.77 -11.78 34.84
CA LEU A 225 4.79 -11.47 33.81
C LEU A 225 4.04 -10.15 34.02
N ALA A 226 4.19 -9.48 35.17
CA ALA A 226 3.36 -8.34 35.56
C ALA A 226 3.35 -7.21 34.52
N THR A 227 4.53 -6.77 34.07
CA THR A 227 4.65 -5.70 33.08
C THR A 227 4.15 -6.13 31.69
N LEU A 228 4.32 -7.41 31.33
CA LEU A 228 3.80 -7.97 30.09
C LEU A 228 2.27 -8.03 30.08
N THR A 229 1.65 -8.58 31.13
CA THR A 229 0.19 -8.69 31.24
C THR A 229 -0.49 -7.33 31.19
N LYS A 230 0.02 -6.33 31.91
CA LYS A 230 -0.49 -4.95 31.87
C LYS A 230 -0.42 -4.35 30.45
N SER A 231 0.66 -4.64 29.73
CA SER A 231 0.85 -4.14 28.36
C SER A 231 -0.05 -4.86 27.35
N GLU A 232 -0.29 -6.16 27.52
CA GLU A 232 -1.24 -6.93 26.72
C GLU A 232 -2.70 -6.47 26.94
N GLU A 233 -3.09 -6.13 28.17
CA GLU A 233 -4.41 -5.56 28.48
C GLU A 233 -4.62 -4.19 27.80
N ARG A 234 -3.63 -3.31 27.88
CA ARG A 234 -3.62 -2.03 27.15
C ARG A 234 -3.69 -2.23 25.64
N GLY A 235 -2.96 -3.23 25.12
CA GLY A 235 -2.96 -3.65 23.72
C GLY A 235 -4.35 -4.02 23.21
N LYS A 236 -5.03 -4.91 23.94
CA LYS A 236 -6.37 -5.38 23.60
C LYS A 236 -7.41 -4.26 23.59
N ASN A 237 -7.37 -3.37 24.58
CA ASN A 237 -8.32 -2.25 24.66
C ASN A 237 -8.16 -1.28 23.47
N ARG A 238 -6.94 -1.12 22.95
CA ARG A 238 -6.69 -0.34 21.71
C ARG A 238 -7.16 -1.06 20.45
N GLY A 239 -6.99 -2.37 20.36
CA GLY A 239 -7.46 -3.17 19.21
C GLY A 239 -8.98 -3.37 19.17
N GLY A 240 -9.65 -3.32 20.32
CA GLY A 240 -11.10 -3.55 20.45
C GLY A 240 -11.99 -2.32 20.30
N GLY A 241 -11.43 -1.10 20.36
CA GLY A 241 -12.20 0.16 20.27
C GLY A 241 -12.62 0.60 18.86
N GLY A 242 -12.27 -0.16 17.81
CA GLY A 242 -12.60 0.16 16.42
C GLY A 242 -13.97 -0.33 15.95
N GLY A 243 -14.82 -0.86 16.83
CA GLY A 243 -16.14 -1.36 16.49
C GLY A 243 -17.14 -1.10 17.60
N GLY A 244 -17.70 0.12 17.65
CA GLY A 244 -18.75 0.44 18.60
C GLY A 244 -18.96 1.91 18.85
N GLU A 245 -19.13 2.71 17.79
CA GLU A 245 -19.79 4.02 17.88
C GLU A 245 -20.58 4.28 16.58
N GLU A 246 -21.77 3.70 16.50
CA GLU A 246 -22.99 4.36 16.03
C GLU A 246 -23.92 4.27 17.24
N GLY A 247 -24.32 5.33 17.95
CA GLY A 247 -24.69 6.66 17.48
C GLY A 247 -26.16 6.62 17.06
N GLY A 248 -27.08 6.87 18.00
CA GLY A 248 -28.49 7.06 17.67
C GLY A 248 -29.44 6.87 18.84
N ASP A 249 -29.64 7.96 19.56
CA ASP A 249 -30.56 8.17 20.69
C ASP A 249 -32.04 8.26 20.25
N GLU A 250 -32.92 8.18 21.25
CA GLU A 250 -34.32 8.65 21.30
C GLU A 250 -35.43 7.96 20.47
N SER A 251 -36.32 7.26 21.18
CA SER A 251 -37.69 7.79 21.39
C SER A 251 -38.42 6.99 22.48
N GLY A 252 -38.79 7.71 23.54
CA GLY A 252 -39.83 7.27 24.46
C GLY A 252 -41.21 7.62 23.92
N GLU A 253 -42.16 6.71 24.14
CA GLU A 253 -43.64 6.82 24.22
C GLU A 253 -44.13 5.37 23.99
N GLY A 254 -44.86 4.68 24.87
CA GLY A 254 -46.07 5.10 25.58
C GLY A 254 -47.30 4.57 24.83
N GLY A 255 -47.86 3.42 25.25
CA GLY A 255 -49.27 3.04 24.98
C GLY A 255 -49.57 1.87 24.03
N GLU A 256 -49.81 0.68 24.61
CA GLU A 256 -50.97 -0.25 24.46
C GLU A 256 -52.11 0.03 23.41
N PRO A 257 -53.01 -0.93 23.11
CA PRO A 257 -52.84 -2.21 22.41
C PRO A 257 -53.85 -2.36 21.22
N THR A 258 -53.80 -3.53 20.59
CA THR A 258 -54.71 -4.15 19.61
C THR A 258 -56.19 -3.71 19.62
N GLY A 259 -56.71 -3.34 18.45
CA GLY A 259 -58.14 -3.26 18.16
C GLY A 259 -58.40 -3.70 16.72
N ASP A 260 -58.97 -4.89 16.57
CA ASP A 260 -59.47 -5.47 15.32
C ASP A 260 -60.54 -4.58 14.67
N GLY A 261 -60.45 -4.42 13.36
CA GLY A 261 -61.46 -3.79 12.52
C GLY A 261 -61.80 -4.68 11.33
N GLU A 262 -62.82 -5.54 11.50
CA GLU A 262 -63.65 -6.02 10.40
C GLU A 262 -64.65 -4.92 10.01
N GLY A 263 -64.76 -4.63 8.71
CA GLY A 263 -65.69 -3.67 8.12
C GLY A 263 -65.31 -3.27 6.71
#